data_AF-A0AB33A147-F1
#
_entry.id   AF-A0AB33A147-F1
#
_cell.length_a   1.000
_cell.length_b   1.000
_cell.length_c   1.000
_cell.angle_alpha   90.00
_cell.angle_beta   90.00
_cell.angle_gamma   90.00
#
_symmetry.space_group_name_H-M   'P 1'
#
loop_
_entity.id
_entity.type
_entity.pdbx_description
1 polymer ?
#
loop_
_entity_poly.entity_id
_entity_poly.type
_entity_poly.pdbx_seq_one_letter_code
_entity_poly.pdbx_strand_id
1 'polypeptide(L)'
;MKPRRFPQFGSVLAIILSMLLLYILPVANSSQASDKQIIDYSVETAGIKELKQAYRKASQDWEYVLQHYVDEQGRTDFKGLSKDIAPLESVINFISFASPEMTPELFDSPQSVMAYYINSYNALAMYGVIEKGIPDGFTSFFSRAAFFKFRDVVIGGKVTNLYDFENDVIRPLNEPRAHFALNCMVKDCPRLPQTPFYAETLDDTLEQATREFFGSKKHFYFDDKRKRVYVSEILDFYTEDFVASGKAKHLPQYINPYLVEPIPKNYKLRFIDYDWRINVQPEQPKVSTSTNSDVDNASSQATKNPIVKAAVTLHSNESKTSGSAHALASESALLTTLSSTQLLATDVATNVATNIATNESTNTPFILTSSPNQTTVLELYTSQGCSSCPPAEKWISGFVESDKLWTELVPINFHVDYWDYLGWKDPFADSAFSKRQRDYKRVGKANTVATPGFALNGRAWNGWFRGQPLPNRVAPLSGALHASVQNNIIKVSFNYINRSTSNTLVVHTALLGFGIETSVKRGENAGRKLTHDFIVVDYENALLSRNGDNAHAQQYVSSLPLPSNTHIKAKKHALVVWVSEANDPSPLQVSASWWLQGTKPM
;
A
#
# COMPACT_ATOMS: atom_id res chain seq x y z
N MET A 1 -3.34 -28.67 -7.23
CA MET A 1 -2.86 -28.88 -8.62
C MET A 1 -1.35 -28.70 -8.67
N LYS A 2 -0.63 -29.35 -9.59
CA LYS A 2 0.81 -29.09 -9.82
C LYS A 2 0.99 -27.72 -10.51
N PRO A 3 2.07 -26.97 -10.26
CA PRO A 3 2.38 -25.78 -11.03
C PRO A 3 2.67 -26.19 -12.49
N ARG A 4 1.90 -25.65 -13.44
CA ARG A 4 2.23 -25.79 -14.86
C ARG A 4 3.41 -24.86 -15.17
N ARG A 5 4.44 -25.38 -15.83
CA ARG A 5 5.55 -24.57 -16.33
C ARG A 5 5.06 -23.70 -17.49
N PHE A 6 5.50 -22.45 -17.53
CA PHE A 6 5.35 -21.58 -18.70
C PHE A 6 5.96 -22.25 -19.95
N PRO A 7 5.34 -22.11 -21.14
CA PRO A 7 5.93 -22.58 -22.38
C PRO A 7 7.13 -21.71 -22.78
N GLN A 8 8.17 -22.32 -23.34
CA GLN A 8 9.33 -21.61 -23.88
C GLN A 8 8.98 -20.96 -25.23
N PHE A 9 9.26 -19.66 -25.38
CA PHE A 9 9.33 -19.00 -26.69
C PHE A 9 10.61 -18.16 -26.78
N GLY A 10 11.57 -18.65 -27.56
CA GLY A 10 12.90 -18.05 -27.70
C GLY A 10 13.01 -16.91 -28.71
N SER A 11 11.96 -16.60 -29.46
CA SER A 11 11.98 -15.59 -30.54
C SER A 11 11.66 -14.17 -30.03
N VAL A 12 10.53 -13.97 -29.36
CA VAL A 12 10.14 -12.64 -28.84
C VAL A 12 11.10 -12.16 -27.74
N LEU A 13 11.52 -13.05 -26.85
CA LEU A 13 12.49 -12.73 -25.80
C LEU A 13 13.88 -12.36 -26.38
N ALA A 14 14.27 -12.95 -27.52
CA ALA A 14 15.53 -12.62 -28.18
C ALA A 14 15.52 -11.22 -28.82
N ILE A 15 14.38 -10.79 -29.38
CA ILE A 15 14.21 -9.44 -29.95
C ILE A 15 14.24 -8.38 -28.84
N ILE A 16 13.58 -8.66 -27.71
CA ILE A 16 13.63 -7.79 -26.51
C ILE A 16 15.06 -7.74 -25.94
N LEU A 17 15.80 -8.86 -25.89
CA LEU A 17 17.22 -8.85 -25.53
C LEU A 17 18.09 -8.05 -26.51
N SER A 18 17.82 -8.10 -27.82
CA SER A 18 18.61 -7.34 -28.80
C SER A 18 18.38 -5.83 -28.72
N MET A 19 17.15 -5.38 -28.40
CA MET A 19 16.90 -3.96 -28.14
C MET A 19 17.56 -3.50 -26.84
N LEU A 20 17.64 -4.36 -25.81
CA LEU A 20 18.40 -4.06 -24.58
C LEU A 20 19.92 -3.91 -24.83
N LEU A 21 20.51 -4.63 -25.78
CA LEU A 21 21.94 -4.52 -26.09
C LEU A 21 22.32 -3.22 -26.79
N LEU A 22 21.40 -2.61 -27.56
CA LEU A 22 21.66 -1.36 -28.30
C LEU A 22 21.86 -0.16 -27.37
N TYR A 23 21.30 -0.18 -26.15
CA TYR A 23 21.40 0.90 -25.17
C TYR A 23 22.62 0.82 -24.22
N ILE A 24 23.49 -0.19 -24.34
CA ILE A 24 24.56 -0.47 -23.34
C ILE A 24 26.00 -0.33 -23.89
N LEU A 25 26.18 -0.13 -25.21
CA LEU A 25 27.52 -0.05 -25.80
C LEU A 25 28.04 1.41 -25.94
N PRO A 26 29.23 1.75 -25.42
CA PRO A 26 29.86 3.04 -25.67
C PRO A 26 30.32 3.12 -27.14
N VAL A 27 30.12 4.28 -27.77
CA VAL A 27 30.44 4.52 -29.18
C VAL A 27 31.96 4.47 -29.40
N ALA A 28 32.45 3.36 -29.96
CA ALA A 28 33.79 3.27 -30.52
C ALA A 28 33.76 3.75 -31.98
N ASN A 29 34.54 4.80 -32.28
CA ASN A 29 34.68 5.35 -33.63
C ASN A 29 35.32 4.34 -34.60
N SER A 30 34.61 3.97 -35.67
CA SER A 30 35.23 3.53 -36.92
C SER A 30 34.31 3.78 -38.12
N SER A 31 34.90 4.16 -39.25
CA SER A 31 34.21 4.77 -40.40
C SER A 31 33.61 3.74 -41.37
N GLN A 32 32.35 3.33 -41.16
CA GLN A 32 31.45 2.78 -42.20
C GLN A 32 30.01 3.19 -41.90
N ALA A 33 29.57 4.32 -42.47
CA ALA A 33 28.36 5.03 -42.05
C ALA A 33 27.11 4.85 -42.94
N SER A 34 27.18 4.15 -44.09
CA SER A 34 26.03 4.00 -45.00
C SER A 34 25.17 2.77 -44.72
N ASP A 35 25.76 1.57 -44.69
CA ASP A 35 24.98 0.32 -44.60
C ASP A 35 24.47 0.03 -43.18
N LYS A 36 25.26 0.40 -42.17
CA LYS A 36 24.91 0.12 -40.77
C LYS A 36 23.63 0.85 -40.34
N GLN A 37 23.45 2.10 -40.79
CA GLN A 37 22.27 2.93 -40.48
C GLN A 37 20.99 2.42 -41.16
N ILE A 38 21.10 1.85 -42.37
CA ILE A 38 19.96 1.26 -43.09
C ILE A 38 19.52 -0.06 -42.42
N ILE A 39 20.48 -0.89 -42.00
CA ILE A 39 20.19 -2.15 -41.32
C ILE A 39 19.53 -1.88 -39.96
N ASP A 40 20.09 -0.98 -39.14
CA ASP A 40 19.58 -0.64 -37.80
C ASP A 40 18.12 -0.15 -37.87
N TYR A 41 17.85 0.84 -38.74
CA TYR A 41 16.51 1.36 -38.98
C TYR A 41 15.51 0.30 -39.49
N SER A 42 15.97 -0.66 -40.30
CA SER A 42 15.12 -1.76 -40.79
C SER A 42 14.74 -2.76 -39.70
N VAL A 43 15.65 -3.03 -38.76
CA VAL A 43 15.42 -3.94 -37.62
C VAL A 43 14.53 -3.26 -36.57
N GLU A 44 14.78 -1.98 -36.26
CA GLU A 44 13.93 -1.17 -35.38
C GLU A 44 12.49 -1.06 -35.92
N THR A 45 12.35 -0.77 -37.22
CA THR A 45 11.03 -0.72 -37.89
C THR A 45 10.31 -2.08 -37.86
N ALA A 46 11.03 -3.19 -37.99
CA ALA A 46 10.45 -4.53 -37.88
C ALA A 46 9.96 -4.82 -36.44
N GLY A 47 10.78 -4.53 -35.43
CA GLY A 47 10.42 -4.70 -34.02
C GLY A 47 9.18 -3.89 -33.61
N ILE A 48 9.11 -2.61 -34.01
CA ILE A 48 7.95 -1.75 -33.75
C ILE A 48 6.69 -2.29 -34.45
N LYS A 49 6.81 -2.85 -35.67
CA LYS A 49 5.69 -3.44 -36.40
C LYS A 49 5.13 -4.69 -35.70
N GLU A 50 6.02 -5.56 -35.21
CA GLU A 50 5.65 -6.75 -34.44
C GLU A 50 5.02 -6.38 -33.09
N LEU A 51 5.59 -5.40 -32.40
CA LEU A 51 5.08 -4.88 -31.13
C LEU A 51 3.67 -4.28 -31.29
N LYS A 52 3.44 -3.47 -32.34
CA LYS A 52 2.10 -2.96 -32.70
C LYS A 52 1.13 -4.06 -33.12
N GLN A 53 1.61 -5.17 -33.68
CA GLN A 53 0.78 -6.33 -33.98
C GLN A 53 0.40 -7.11 -32.72
N ALA A 54 1.33 -7.28 -31.78
CA ALA A 54 1.06 -7.88 -30.47
C ALA A 54 0.04 -7.06 -29.68
N TYR A 55 0.17 -5.73 -29.67
CA TYR A 55 -0.80 -4.84 -29.02
C TYR A 55 -2.20 -4.96 -29.64
N ARG A 56 -2.32 -4.88 -30.98
CA ARG A 56 -3.61 -5.10 -31.67
C ARG A 56 -4.22 -6.46 -31.32
N LYS A 57 -3.43 -7.53 -31.30
CA LYS A 57 -3.92 -8.86 -30.93
C LYS A 57 -4.46 -8.86 -29.49
N ALA A 58 -3.68 -8.34 -28.52
CA ALA A 58 -4.10 -8.27 -27.12
C ALA A 58 -5.37 -7.41 -26.95
N SER A 59 -5.50 -6.30 -27.66
CA SER A 59 -6.74 -5.49 -27.66
C SER A 59 -7.94 -6.27 -28.20
N GLN A 60 -7.77 -7.02 -29.29
CA GLN A 60 -8.82 -7.89 -29.87
C GLN A 60 -9.17 -9.06 -28.95
N ASP A 61 -8.19 -9.68 -28.31
CA ASP A 61 -8.42 -10.76 -27.34
C ASP A 61 -9.16 -10.23 -26.10
N TRP A 62 -8.84 -9.02 -25.63
CA TRP A 62 -9.54 -8.38 -24.52
C TRP A 62 -10.98 -8.00 -24.88
N GLU A 63 -11.19 -7.44 -26.08
CA GLU A 63 -12.52 -7.18 -26.63
C GLU A 63 -13.34 -8.46 -26.73
N TYR A 64 -12.76 -9.55 -27.23
CA TYR A 64 -13.40 -10.86 -27.27
C TYR A 64 -13.84 -11.33 -25.87
N VAL A 65 -12.95 -11.23 -24.88
CA VAL A 65 -13.26 -11.61 -23.48
C VAL A 65 -14.44 -10.80 -22.93
N LEU A 66 -14.44 -9.48 -23.14
CA LEU A 66 -15.51 -8.60 -22.67
C LEU A 66 -16.84 -8.88 -23.36
N GLN A 67 -16.85 -9.06 -24.68
CA GLN A 67 -18.09 -9.31 -25.45
C GLN A 67 -18.73 -10.66 -25.14
N HIS A 68 -17.93 -11.71 -24.89
CA HIS A 68 -18.43 -13.08 -24.73
C HIS A 68 -18.70 -13.49 -23.29
N TYR A 69 -17.98 -12.90 -22.32
CA TYR A 69 -18.03 -13.32 -20.92
C TYR A 69 -18.49 -12.23 -19.95
N VAL A 70 -18.72 -10.99 -20.38
CA VAL A 70 -19.35 -9.94 -19.57
C VAL A 70 -20.76 -9.67 -20.11
N ASP A 71 -21.75 -9.55 -19.23
CA ASP A 71 -23.12 -9.20 -19.62
C ASP A 71 -23.38 -7.68 -19.58
N GLU A 72 -24.54 -7.25 -20.07
CA GLU A 72 -24.93 -5.83 -20.09
C GLU A 72 -24.88 -5.16 -18.71
N GLN A 73 -25.05 -5.93 -17.62
CA GLN A 73 -24.97 -5.45 -16.23
C GLN A 73 -23.54 -5.45 -15.67
N GLY A 74 -22.53 -5.83 -16.45
CA GLY A 74 -21.13 -5.88 -16.06
C GLY A 74 -20.77 -7.08 -15.18
N ARG A 75 -21.56 -8.17 -15.23
CA ARG A 75 -21.28 -9.43 -14.51
C ARG A 75 -20.53 -10.40 -15.40
N THR A 76 -19.59 -11.15 -14.84
CA THR A 76 -18.67 -12.00 -15.60
C THR A 76 -18.99 -13.49 -15.45
N ASP A 77 -19.07 -14.23 -16.55
CA ASP A 77 -19.06 -15.70 -16.55
C ASP A 77 -17.62 -16.24 -16.42
N PHE A 78 -17.11 -16.18 -15.19
CA PHE A 78 -15.81 -16.75 -14.86
C PHE A 78 -15.74 -18.27 -15.12
N LYS A 79 -16.87 -18.99 -15.07
CA LYS A 79 -16.90 -20.45 -15.29
C LYS A 79 -16.75 -20.78 -16.78
N GLY A 80 -17.41 -20.03 -17.66
CA GLY A 80 -17.21 -20.07 -19.10
C GLY A 80 -15.78 -19.69 -19.47
N LEU A 81 -15.34 -18.50 -19.06
CA LEU A 81 -14.01 -17.96 -19.38
C LEU A 81 -12.86 -18.84 -18.87
N SER A 82 -13.03 -19.54 -17.73
CA SER A 82 -12.02 -20.51 -17.25
C SER A 82 -11.78 -21.71 -18.18
N LYS A 83 -12.71 -22.00 -19.09
CA LYS A 83 -12.60 -23.09 -20.10
C LYS A 83 -12.00 -22.59 -21.42
N ASP A 84 -12.10 -21.29 -21.67
CA ASP A 84 -11.61 -20.59 -22.86
C ASP A 84 -10.71 -19.42 -22.43
N ILE A 85 -9.68 -19.75 -21.65
CA ILE A 85 -8.85 -18.75 -20.97
C ILE A 85 -7.79 -18.13 -21.89
N ALA A 86 -7.57 -18.72 -23.07
CA ALA A 86 -6.46 -18.38 -23.97
C ALA A 86 -6.49 -16.92 -24.48
N PRO A 87 -7.64 -16.30 -24.80
CA PRO A 87 -7.70 -14.88 -25.10
C PRO A 87 -7.24 -14.02 -23.90
N LEU A 88 -7.72 -14.30 -22.69
CA LEU A 88 -7.28 -13.55 -21.49
C LEU A 88 -5.79 -13.76 -21.19
N GLU A 89 -5.27 -14.99 -21.32
CA GLU A 89 -3.83 -15.26 -21.18
C GLU A 89 -2.99 -14.48 -22.21
N SER A 90 -3.48 -14.30 -23.44
CA SER A 90 -2.85 -13.47 -24.47
C SER A 90 -2.71 -12.01 -23.99
N VAL A 91 -3.75 -11.45 -23.36
CA VAL A 91 -3.73 -10.12 -22.74
C VAL A 91 -2.72 -10.04 -21.60
N ILE A 92 -2.73 -11.00 -20.67
CA ILE A 92 -1.80 -11.00 -19.51
C ILE A 92 -0.34 -11.13 -19.99
N ASN A 93 -0.08 -11.97 -20.99
CA ASN A 93 1.23 -12.12 -21.59
C ASN A 93 1.71 -10.80 -22.22
N PHE A 94 0.86 -10.07 -22.92
CA PHE A 94 1.19 -8.76 -23.49
C PHE A 94 1.53 -7.73 -22.40
N ILE A 95 0.68 -7.62 -21.37
CA ILE A 95 0.90 -6.72 -20.21
C ILE A 95 2.24 -7.02 -19.52
N SER A 96 2.66 -8.29 -19.48
CA SER A 96 3.90 -8.69 -18.79
C SER A 96 5.18 -8.07 -19.37
N PHE A 97 5.19 -7.61 -20.62
CA PHE A 97 6.38 -7.00 -21.24
C PHE A 97 6.16 -5.58 -21.79
N ALA A 98 4.93 -5.20 -22.16
CA ALA A 98 4.62 -3.85 -22.62
C ALA A 98 4.18 -2.95 -21.46
N SER A 99 4.58 -1.68 -21.47
CA SER A 99 4.03 -0.59 -20.64
C SER A 99 4.46 0.77 -21.20
N PRO A 100 3.83 1.89 -20.83
CA PRO A 100 4.25 3.23 -21.24
C PRO A 100 5.72 3.57 -21.00
N GLU A 101 6.34 2.98 -19.97
CA GLU A 101 7.77 3.18 -19.66
C GLU A 101 8.71 2.22 -20.42
N MET A 102 8.22 1.06 -20.87
CA MET A 102 9.04 0.04 -21.56
C MET A 102 8.87 0.02 -23.08
N THR A 103 7.72 0.47 -23.56
CA THR A 103 7.30 0.42 -24.97
C THR A 103 6.54 1.71 -25.33
N PRO A 104 7.15 2.91 -25.16
CA PRO A 104 6.47 4.19 -25.37
C PRO A 104 5.96 4.39 -26.81
N GLU A 105 6.50 3.65 -27.79
CA GLU A 105 6.12 3.68 -29.22
C GLU A 105 4.70 3.16 -29.48
N LEU A 106 4.07 2.56 -28.47
CA LEU A 106 2.67 2.14 -28.46
C LEU A 106 1.71 3.19 -27.84
N PHE A 107 2.23 4.16 -27.10
CA PHE A 107 1.44 5.06 -26.26
C PHE A 107 1.73 6.52 -26.63
N ASP A 108 1.13 6.92 -27.75
CA ASP A 108 1.25 8.23 -28.39
C ASP A 108 0.57 9.40 -27.64
N SER A 109 -0.22 9.11 -26.60
CA SER A 109 -1.06 10.09 -25.93
C SER A 109 -1.34 9.73 -24.46
N PRO A 110 -1.61 10.71 -23.58
CA PRO A 110 -2.08 10.44 -22.21
C PRO A 110 -3.34 9.56 -22.18
N GLN A 111 -4.18 9.66 -23.20
CA GLN A 111 -5.37 8.82 -23.38
C GLN A 111 -5.00 7.37 -23.68
N SER A 112 -4.04 7.09 -24.57
CA SER A 112 -3.60 5.70 -24.82
C SER A 112 -2.88 5.09 -23.61
N VAL A 113 -2.15 5.89 -22.82
CA VAL A 113 -1.61 5.50 -21.50
C VAL A 113 -2.72 5.09 -20.52
N MET A 114 -3.71 5.98 -20.28
CA MET A 114 -4.78 5.72 -19.32
C MET A 114 -5.69 4.56 -19.74
N ALA A 115 -6.08 4.51 -21.01
CA ALA A 115 -6.86 3.41 -21.58
C ALA A 115 -6.15 2.06 -21.40
N TYR A 116 -4.84 2.01 -21.67
CA TYR A 116 -4.03 0.81 -21.44
C TYR A 116 -4.01 0.40 -19.96
N TYR A 117 -3.80 1.31 -19.02
CA TYR A 117 -3.74 0.94 -17.60
C TYR A 117 -5.08 0.49 -17.04
N ILE A 118 -6.21 1.12 -17.41
CA ILE A 118 -7.56 0.69 -17.01
C ILE A 118 -7.85 -0.72 -17.53
N ASN A 119 -7.63 -0.96 -18.83
CA ASN A 119 -7.80 -2.30 -19.42
C ASN A 119 -6.88 -3.33 -18.75
N SER A 120 -5.63 -2.96 -18.45
CA SER A 120 -4.66 -3.84 -17.80
C SER A 120 -5.08 -4.23 -16.39
N TYR A 121 -5.57 -3.27 -15.58
CA TYR A 121 -6.09 -3.53 -14.25
C TYR A 121 -7.28 -4.50 -14.31
N ASN A 122 -8.24 -4.22 -15.19
CA ASN A 122 -9.46 -5.01 -15.34
C ASN A 122 -9.14 -6.44 -15.81
N ALA A 123 -8.26 -6.61 -16.79
CA ALA A 123 -7.81 -7.93 -17.24
C ALA A 123 -7.03 -8.69 -16.15
N LEU A 124 -6.10 -8.03 -15.45
CA LEU A 124 -5.33 -8.64 -14.36
C LEU A 124 -6.20 -9.03 -13.17
N ALA A 125 -7.24 -8.26 -12.85
CA ALA A 125 -8.23 -8.58 -11.82
C ALA A 125 -9.09 -9.77 -12.25
N MET A 126 -9.60 -9.79 -13.49
CA MET A 126 -10.38 -10.90 -14.03
C MET A 126 -9.59 -12.21 -14.03
N TYR A 127 -8.33 -12.17 -14.50
CA TYR A 127 -7.45 -13.33 -14.51
C TYR A 127 -7.17 -13.86 -13.10
N GLY A 128 -6.94 -12.94 -12.15
CA GLY A 128 -6.72 -13.29 -10.74
C GLY A 128 -7.89 -14.08 -10.14
N VAL A 129 -9.14 -13.71 -10.44
CA VAL A 129 -10.33 -14.42 -9.91
C VAL A 129 -10.34 -15.88 -10.39
N ILE A 130 -10.01 -16.10 -11.66
CA ILE A 130 -9.95 -17.44 -12.26
C ILE A 130 -8.77 -18.24 -11.68
N GLU A 131 -7.58 -17.63 -11.56
CA GLU A 131 -6.39 -18.23 -10.94
C GLU A 131 -6.65 -18.70 -9.50
N LYS A 132 -7.43 -17.95 -8.73
CA LYS A 132 -7.84 -18.30 -7.35
C LYS A 132 -8.95 -19.35 -7.27
N GLY A 133 -9.46 -19.83 -8.40
CA GLY A 133 -10.54 -20.83 -8.45
C GLY A 133 -11.94 -20.27 -8.23
N ILE A 134 -12.17 -18.99 -8.53
CA ILE A 134 -13.47 -18.30 -8.48
C ILE A 134 -14.11 -18.38 -7.07
N PRO A 135 -13.55 -17.67 -6.06
CA PRO A 135 -14.13 -17.64 -4.72
C PRO A 135 -15.52 -16.98 -4.73
N ASP A 136 -16.35 -17.25 -3.71
CA ASP A 136 -17.66 -16.58 -3.56
C ASP A 136 -17.53 -15.04 -3.38
N GLY A 137 -16.36 -14.60 -2.94
CA GLY A 137 -16.04 -13.21 -2.68
C GLY A 137 -14.70 -13.01 -2.01
N PHE A 138 -14.28 -11.77 -1.93
CA PHE A 138 -13.25 -11.30 -1.02
C PHE A 138 -13.91 -10.72 0.24
N THR A 139 -14.88 -11.43 0.81
CA THR A 139 -15.67 -10.96 1.97
C THR A 139 -14.84 -10.94 3.27
N SER A 140 -13.78 -11.74 3.37
CA SER A 140 -12.82 -11.65 4.48
C SER A 140 -11.70 -10.65 4.16
N PHE A 141 -11.19 -9.99 5.20
CA PHE A 141 -10.00 -9.13 5.10
C PHE A 141 -8.82 -9.86 4.44
N PHE A 142 -8.47 -11.05 4.95
CA PHE A 142 -7.35 -11.84 4.44
C PHE A 142 -7.51 -12.19 2.96
N SER A 143 -8.72 -12.50 2.49
CA SER A 143 -8.98 -12.75 1.07
C SER A 143 -8.79 -11.51 0.19
N ARG A 144 -9.11 -10.29 0.68
CA ARG A 144 -8.84 -9.03 -0.05
C ARG A 144 -7.35 -8.77 -0.16
N ALA A 145 -6.65 -8.76 0.97
CA ALA A 145 -5.20 -8.54 1.00
C ALA A 145 -4.43 -9.59 0.18
N ALA A 146 -4.81 -10.87 0.27
CA ALA A 146 -4.22 -11.95 -0.52
C ALA A 146 -4.50 -11.91 -2.03
N PHE A 147 -5.48 -11.09 -2.46
CA PHE A 147 -5.88 -10.93 -3.85
C PHE A 147 -5.33 -9.67 -4.51
N PHE A 148 -5.57 -8.51 -3.90
CA PHE A 148 -5.21 -7.22 -4.48
C PHE A 148 -3.75 -6.84 -4.21
N LYS A 149 -3.17 -7.35 -3.11
CA LYS A 149 -1.89 -6.86 -2.59
C LYS A 149 -0.77 -7.90 -2.46
N PHE A 150 -1.09 -9.16 -2.16
CA PHE A 150 -0.08 -10.24 -2.07
C PHE A 150 -0.03 -11.15 -3.30
N ARG A 151 -0.87 -10.89 -4.31
CA ARG A 151 -0.77 -11.52 -5.62
C ARG A 151 0.14 -10.65 -6.48
N ASP A 152 1.36 -11.12 -6.68
CA ASP A 152 2.30 -10.48 -7.58
C ASP A 152 1.81 -10.61 -9.03
N VAL A 153 1.91 -9.52 -9.80
CA VAL A 153 1.65 -9.44 -11.24
C VAL A 153 2.86 -8.81 -11.93
N VAL A 154 3.01 -9.03 -13.24
CA VAL A 154 4.08 -8.40 -14.03
C VAL A 154 3.44 -7.42 -15.01
N ILE A 155 3.95 -6.19 -15.03
CA ILE A 155 3.54 -5.12 -15.96
C ILE A 155 4.81 -4.47 -16.48
N GLY A 156 5.04 -4.45 -17.80
CA GLY A 156 6.27 -3.90 -18.38
C GLY A 156 7.55 -4.47 -17.77
N GLY A 157 7.63 -5.79 -17.58
CA GLY A 157 8.76 -6.47 -16.93
C GLY A 157 8.93 -6.20 -15.42
N LYS A 158 8.15 -5.31 -14.81
CA LYS A 158 8.21 -4.97 -13.37
C LYS A 158 7.22 -5.82 -12.59
N VAL A 159 7.66 -6.40 -11.48
CA VAL A 159 6.79 -7.10 -10.52
C VAL A 159 6.10 -6.08 -9.61
N THR A 160 4.78 -6.12 -9.57
CA THR A 160 3.92 -5.26 -8.74
C THR A 160 2.70 -6.06 -8.25
N ASN A 161 1.65 -5.41 -7.73
CA ASN A 161 0.34 -6.00 -7.41
C ASN A 161 -0.77 -5.00 -7.81
N LEU A 162 -2.05 -5.40 -7.76
CA LEU A 162 -3.15 -4.52 -8.19
C LEU A 162 -3.28 -3.26 -7.35
N TYR A 163 -3.09 -3.36 -6.02
CA TYR A 163 -3.15 -2.20 -5.12
C TYR A 163 -2.03 -1.19 -5.44
N ASP A 164 -0.79 -1.66 -5.56
CA ASP A 164 0.35 -0.80 -5.90
C ASP A 164 0.22 -0.23 -7.33
N PHE A 165 -0.31 -1.01 -8.29
CA PHE A 165 -0.54 -0.53 -9.65
C PHE A 165 -1.58 0.61 -9.69
N GLU A 166 -2.67 0.48 -8.92
CA GLU A 166 -3.67 1.54 -8.79
C GLU A 166 -3.10 2.79 -8.12
N ASN A 167 -2.37 2.64 -7.01
CA ASN A 167 -1.90 3.75 -6.19
C ASN A 167 -0.62 4.43 -6.70
N ASP A 168 0.36 3.66 -7.19
CA ASP A 168 1.67 4.18 -7.61
C ASP A 168 1.72 4.49 -9.12
N VAL A 169 0.74 4.06 -9.93
CA VAL A 169 0.74 4.24 -11.40
C VAL A 169 -0.55 4.90 -11.93
N ILE A 170 -1.74 4.43 -11.56
CA ILE A 170 -3.01 4.96 -12.13
C ILE A 170 -3.42 6.28 -11.46
N ARG A 171 -3.54 6.32 -10.13
CA ARG A 171 -3.95 7.53 -9.38
C ARG A 171 -3.07 8.76 -9.66
N PRO A 172 -1.73 8.66 -9.81
CA PRO A 172 -0.87 9.80 -10.15
C PRO A 172 -1.15 10.46 -11.51
N LEU A 173 -1.91 9.81 -12.41
CA LEU A 173 -2.36 10.42 -13.66
C LEU A 173 -3.48 11.47 -13.45
N ASN A 174 -3.99 11.61 -12.23
CA ASN A 174 -4.91 12.67 -11.81
C ASN A 174 -6.21 12.73 -12.64
N GLU A 175 -6.79 11.57 -12.92
CA GLU A 175 -8.09 11.40 -13.58
C GLU A 175 -9.06 10.69 -12.64
N PRO A 176 -9.90 11.44 -11.88
CA PRO A 176 -10.75 10.86 -10.85
C PRO A 176 -11.83 9.92 -11.40
N ARG A 177 -12.18 10.02 -12.70
CA ARG A 177 -13.16 9.13 -13.32
C ARG A 177 -12.64 7.69 -13.49
N ALA A 178 -11.34 7.46 -13.37
CA ALA A 178 -10.76 6.10 -13.38
C ALA A 178 -11.37 5.22 -12.29
N HIS A 179 -11.73 5.77 -11.12
CA HIS A 179 -12.42 5.05 -10.04
C HIS A 179 -13.81 4.53 -10.39
N PHE A 180 -14.40 4.98 -11.51
CA PHE A 180 -15.65 4.47 -12.07
C PHE A 180 -15.44 3.54 -13.28
N ALA A 181 -14.18 3.21 -13.59
CA ALA A 181 -13.76 2.35 -14.70
C ALA A 181 -12.91 1.14 -14.26
N LEU A 182 -12.20 1.25 -13.13
CA LEU A 182 -11.45 0.15 -12.50
C LEU A 182 -12.42 -0.85 -11.87
N ASN A 183 -12.49 -2.06 -12.43
CA ASN A 183 -13.34 -3.14 -11.97
C ASN A 183 -12.52 -4.21 -11.23
N CYS A 184 -12.72 -4.24 -9.91
CA CYS A 184 -12.15 -5.17 -8.95
C CYS A 184 -12.81 -6.58 -8.92
N MET A 185 -13.67 -6.90 -9.89
CA MET A 185 -14.42 -8.16 -10.04
C MET A 185 -15.41 -8.53 -8.90
N VAL A 186 -15.59 -7.67 -7.91
CA VAL A 186 -16.63 -7.80 -6.87
C VAL A 186 -17.90 -7.04 -7.22
N LYS A 187 -19.00 -7.36 -6.54
CA LYS A 187 -20.34 -6.86 -6.86
C LYS A 187 -20.38 -5.35 -6.89
N ASP A 188 -19.85 -4.67 -5.88
CA ASP A 188 -19.96 -3.20 -5.77
C ASP A 188 -18.93 -2.39 -6.56
N CYS A 189 -18.07 -3.05 -7.35
CA CYS A 189 -17.25 -2.34 -8.35
C CYS A 189 -18.14 -1.62 -9.38
N PRO A 190 -17.59 -0.62 -10.11
CA PRO A 190 -18.26 0.00 -11.26
C PRO A 190 -18.63 -1.02 -12.35
N ARG A 191 -19.57 -0.68 -13.23
CA ARG A 191 -19.96 -1.59 -14.33
C ARG A 191 -18.76 -1.81 -15.26
N LEU A 192 -18.39 -3.07 -15.48
CA LEU A 192 -17.44 -3.44 -16.52
C LEU A 192 -18.14 -3.39 -17.89
N PRO A 193 -17.71 -2.55 -18.85
CA PRO A 193 -18.28 -2.53 -20.20
C PRO A 193 -17.94 -3.81 -20.98
N GLN A 194 -18.76 -4.12 -21.99
CA GLN A 194 -18.51 -5.20 -22.96
C GLN A 194 -17.53 -4.81 -24.08
N THR A 195 -16.91 -3.63 -23.98
CA THR A 195 -15.91 -3.09 -24.90
C THR A 195 -14.71 -2.58 -24.11
N PRO A 196 -13.47 -2.71 -24.62
CA PRO A 196 -12.30 -2.07 -24.04
C PRO A 196 -12.48 -0.55 -23.92
N PHE A 197 -11.70 0.06 -23.03
CA PHE A 197 -11.47 1.50 -23.09
C PHE A 197 -10.50 1.77 -24.25
N TYR A 198 -10.93 2.53 -25.26
CA TYR A 198 -10.08 2.96 -26.38
C TYR A 198 -9.57 4.39 -26.15
N ALA A 199 -8.41 4.74 -26.69
CA ALA A 199 -7.80 6.05 -26.47
C ALA A 199 -8.63 7.18 -27.08
N GLU A 200 -9.18 6.90 -28.27
CA GLU A 200 -9.93 7.83 -29.12
C GLU A 200 -11.28 8.22 -28.53
N THR A 201 -11.87 7.38 -27.68
CA THR A 201 -13.18 7.58 -27.05
C THR A 201 -13.09 7.62 -25.52
N LEU A 202 -11.88 7.70 -24.95
CA LEU A 202 -11.67 7.51 -23.51
C LEU A 202 -12.47 8.49 -22.65
N ASP A 203 -12.46 9.78 -23.02
CA ASP A 203 -13.11 10.84 -22.24
C ASP A 203 -14.63 10.62 -22.16
N ASP A 204 -15.27 10.39 -23.32
CA ASP A 204 -16.70 10.06 -23.41
C ASP A 204 -17.03 8.76 -22.65
N THR A 205 -16.16 7.75 -22.72
CA THR A 205 -16.37 6.46 -22.05
C THR A 205 -16.26 6.60 -20.52
N LEU A 206 -15.33 7.40 -20.02
CA LEU A 206 -15.17 7.71 -18.60
C LEU A 206 -16.32 8.58 -18.08
N GLU A 207 -16.75 9.57 -18.86
CA GLU A 207 -17.92 10.41 -18.58
C GLU A 207 -19.20 9.56 -18.49
N GLN A 208 -19.42 8.66 -19.46
CA GLN A 208 -20.54 7.72 -19.46
C GLN A 208 -20.47 6.77 -18.26
N ALA A 209 -19.33 6.13 -18.00
CA ALA A 209 -19.16 5.22 -16.86
C ALA A 209 -19.45 5.92 -15.52
N THR A 210 -19.03 7.18 -15.37
CA THR A 210 -19.33 8.00 -14.19
C THR A 210 -20.83 8.30 -14.04
N ARG A 211 -21.51 8.63 -15.14
CA ARG A 211 -22.97 8.85 -15.16
C ARG A 211 -23.75 7.57 -14.88
N GLU A 212 -23.36 6.44 -15.46
CA GLU A 212 -23.92 5.12 -15.16
C GLU A 212 -23.72 4.73 -13.69
N PHE A 213 -22.53 5.02 -13.13
CA PHE A 213 -22.22 4.76 -11.73
C PHE A 213 -23.19 5.51 -10.81
N PHE A 214 -23.36 6.82 -10.98
CA PHE A 214 -24.28 7.65 -10.17
C PHE A 214 -25.77 7.47 -10.51
N GLY A 215 -26.11 7.00 -11.71
CA GLY A 215 -27.47 6.62 -12.07
C GLY A 215 -27.96 5.32 -11.38
N SER A 216 -27.03 4.50 -10.88
CA SER A 216 -27.35 3.22 -10.26
C SER A 216 -27.72 3.35 -8.79
N LYS A 217 -28.92 2.87 -8.41
CA LYS A 217 -29.38 2.80 -7.00
C LYS A 217 -28.49 1.97 -6.08
N LYS A 218 -27.60 1.15 -6.65
CA LYS A 218 -26.56 0.39 -5.97
C LYS A 218 -25.45 1.29 -5.42
N HIS A 219 -25.12 2.38 -6.12
CA HIS A 219 -24.03 3.29 -5.75
C HIS A 219 -24.50 4.67 -5.29
N PHE A 220 -25.75 5.04 -5.58
CA PHE A 220 -26.27 6.37 -5.26
C PHE A 220 -27.79 6.37 -5.04
N TYR A 221 -28.27 6.87 -3.90
CA TYR A 221 -29.71 7.13 -3.68
C TYR A 221 -30.00 8.18 -2.59
N PHE A 222 -31.19 8.78 -2.68
CA PHE A 222 -31.70 9.73 -1.67
C PHE A 222 -32.59 9.03 -0.62
N ASP A 223 -32.53 9.52 0.63
CA ASP A 223 -33.52 9.31 1.68
C ASP A 223 -34.05 10.68 2.13
N ASP A 224 -35.10 11.13 1.44
CA ASP A 224 -35.71 12.44 1.67
C ASP A 224 -36.39 12.58 3.02
N LYS A 225 -36.82 11.45 3.61
CA LYS A 225 -37.46 11.40 4.93
C LYS A 225 -36.45 11.71 6.03
N ARG A 226 -35.20 11.24 5.87
CA ARG A 226 -34.11 11.48 6.84
C ARG A 226 -33.17 12.62 6.43
N LYS A 227 -33.40 13.25 5.28
CA LYS A 227 -32.51 14.26 4.66
C LYS A 227 -31.08 13.73 4.55
N ARG A 228 -30.94 12.60 3.85
CA ARG A 228 -29.66 11.93 3.60
C ARG A 228 -29.49 11.60 2.13
N VAL A 229 -28.24 11.58 1.69
CA VAL A 229 -27.83 10.96 0.44
C VAL A 229 -26.87 9.83 0.78
N TYR A 230 -27.05 8.69 0.13
CA TYR A 230 -26.20 7.51 0.25
C TYR A 230 -25.40 7.35 -1.02
N VAL A 231 -24.09 7.19 -0.88
CA VAL A 231 -23.12 7.12 -2.00
C VAL A 231 -22.17 5.94 -1.80
N SER A 232 -21.59 5.38 -2.86
CA SER A 232 -20.67 4.23 -2.77
C SER A 232 -19.43 4.52 -1.92
N GLU A 233 -18.94 3.49 -1.21
CA GLU A 233 -17.74 3.56 -0.36
C GLU A 233 -16.45 3.87 -1.16
N ILE A 234 -16.44 3.69 -2.49
CA ILE A 234 -15.35 4.16 -3.39
C ILE A 234 -15.04 5.66 -3.16
N LEU A 235 -16.08 6.47 -2.90
CA LEU A 235 -15.92 7.89 -2.62
C LEU A 235 -15.37 8.19 -1.21
N ASP A 236 -15.42 7.22 -0.28
CA ASP A 236 -14.76 7.29 1.03
C ASP A 236 -13.28 6.93 0.85
N PHE A 237 -13.01 5.78 0.21
CA PHE A 237 -11.67 5.22 -0.04
C PHE A 237 -10.74 6.22 -0.74
N TYR A 238 -11.24 6.93 -1.76
CA TYR A 238 -10.45 7.84 -2.60
C TYR A 238 -10.92 9.30 -2.51
N THR A 239 -11.43 9.73 -1.35
CA THR A 239 -12.00 11.08 -1.15
C THR A 239 -11.09 12.21 -1.68
N GLU A 240 -9.78 12.08 -1.52
CA GLU A 240 -8.77 13.08 -1.92
C GLU A 240 -8.66 13.26 -3.44
N ASP A 241 -8.95 12.21 -4.22
CA ASP A 241 -8.87 12.26 -5.68
C ASP A 241 -10.06 13.03 -6.28
N PHE A 242 -11.20 13.04 -5.58
CA PHE A 242 -12.41 13.75 -6.02
C PHE A 242 -12.48 15.21 -5.55
N VAL A 243 -11.85 15.55 -4.42
CA VAL A 243 -11.92 16.90 -3.84
C VAL A 243 -10.61 17.32 -3.15
N ALA A 244 -10.11 18.49 -3.53
CA ALA A 244 -8.83 19.09 -3.08
C ALA A 244 -8.63 19.30 -1.56
N SER A 245 -9.61 18.95 -0.72
CA SER A 245 -9.49 19.01 0.74
C SER A 245 -9.56 17.65 1.45
N GLY A 246 -9.82 16.56 0.72
CA GLY A 246 -9.95 15.21 1.29
C GLY A 246 -11.11 14.99 2.26
N LYS A 247 -12.07 15.92 2.37
CA LYS A 247 -13.19 15.80 3.35
C LYS A 247 -14.48 15.41 2.64
N ALA A 248 -15.04 14.26 3.02
CA ALA A 248 -16.27 13.68 2.46
C ALA A 248 -17.46 14.67 2.34
N LYS A 249 -17.54 15.69 3.21
CA LYS A 249 -18.57 16.75 3.13
C LYS A 249 -18.53 17.59 1.85
N HIS A 250 -17.42 17.57 1.11
CA HIS A 250 -17.24 18.30 -0.15
C HIS A 250 -17.56 17.44 -1.39
N LEU A 251 -17.69 16.11 -1.26
CA LEU A 251 -18.02 15.21 -2.37
C LEU A 251 -19.24 15.63 -3.21
N PRO A 252 -20.31 16.25 -2.66
CA PRO A 252 -21.40 16.79 -3.49
C PRO A 252 -20.96 17.78 -4.57
N GLN A 253 -19.82 18.47 -4.41
CA GLN A 253 -19.23 19.35 -5.43
C GLN A 253 -18.78 18.56 -6.67
N TYR A 254 -18.20 17.37 -6.46
CA TYR A 254 -17.79 16.46 -7.53
C TYR A 254 -18.96 15.66 -8.12
N ILE A 255 -19.92 15.22 -7.29
CA ILE A 255 -21.01 14.33 -7.72
C ILE A 255 -22.07 15.08 -8.54
N ASN A 256 -22.44 16.31 -8.14
CA ASN A 256 -23.60 17.01 -8.72
C ASN A 256 -23.60 17.18 -10.26
N PRO A 257 -22.46 17.42 -10.96
CA PRO A 257 -22.41 17.45 -12.44
C PRO A 257 -22.87 16.17 -13.16
N TYR A 258 -22.87 15.04 -12.44
CA TYR A 258 -23.26 13.73 -12.97
C TYR A 258 -24.74 13.36 -12.67
N LEU A 259 -25.44 14.17 -11.86
CA LEU A 259 -26.82 13.91 -11.46
C LEU A 259 -27.82 14.72 -12.29
N VAL A 260 -29.02 14.15 -12.47
CA VAL A 260 -30.19 14.89 -13.01
C VAL A 260 -30.70 15.92 -11.99
N GLU A 261 -30.73 15.54 -10.70
CA GLU A 261 -31.10 16.43 -9.59
C GLU A 261 -29.91 16.56 -8.62
N PRO A 262 -29.40 17.79 -8.37
CA PRO A 262 -28.25 17.98 -7.50
C PRO A 262 -28.59 17.70 -6.02
N ILE A 263 -27.62 17.18 -5.27
CA ILE A 263 -27.75 16.88 -3.84
C ILE A 263 -28.14 18.15 -3.08
N PRO A 264 -29.29 18.17 -2.36
CA PRO A 264 -29.71 19.35 -1.61
C PRO A 264 -28.73 19.69 -0.47
N LYS A 265 -28.42 20.98 -0.30
CA LYS A 265 -27.39 21.47 0.66
C LYS A 265 -27.63 21.06 2.12
N ASN A 266 -28.86 20.70 2.50
CA ASN A 266 -29.23 20.26 3.84
C ASN A 266 -29.14 18.72 4.04
N TYR A 267 -28.76 17.94 3.03
CA TYR A 267 -28.69 16.48 3.13
C TYR A 267 -27.36 16.03 3.74
N LYS A 268 -27.41 15.06 4.64
CA LYS A 268 -26.22 14.44 5.23
C LYS A 268 -25.76 13.27 4.36
N LEU A 269 -24.55 13.37 3.81
CA LEU A 269 -23.91 12.28 3.07
C LEU A 269 -23.61 11.09 4.00
N ARG A 270 -23.86 9.90 3.48
CA ARG A 270 -23.57 8.59 4.08
C ARG A 270 -22.97 7.69 3.00
N PHE A 271 -22.14 6.75 3.43
CA PHE A 271 -21.62 5.72 2.54
C PHE A 271 -22.52 4.46 2.60
N ILE A 272 -22.53 3.71 1.49
CA ILE A 272 -23.17 2.40 1.35
C ILE A 272 -22.12 1.35 1.67
N ASP A 273 -22.46 0.36 2.50
CA ASP A 273 -21.56 -0.76 2.85
C ASP A 273 -21.22 -1.57 1.58
N TYR A 274 -19.94 -1.74 1.26
CA TYR A 274 -19.48 -2.30 -0.02
C TYR A 274 -19.52 -3.84 -0.08
N ASP A 275 -20.22 -4.40 -1.07
CA ASP A 275 -20.35 -5.84 -1.29
C ASP A 275 -19.15 -6.46 -2.05
N TRP A 276 -18.28 -7.12 -1.29
CA TRP A 276 -17.08 -7.80 -1.77
C TRP A 276 -17.31 -9.22 -2.33
N ARG A 277 -18.55 -9.67 -2.55
CA ARG A 277 -18.83 -10.93 -3.27
C ARG A 277 -18.44 -10.83 -4.74
N ILE A 278 -18.00 -11.92 -5.39
CA ILE A 278 -17.65 -11.86 -6.83
C ILE A 278 -18.89 -11.51 -7.67
N ASN A 279 -18.71 -10.66 -8.69
CA ASN A 279 -19.77 -10.25 -9.61
C ASN A 279 -20.02 -11.30 -10.71
N VAL A 280 -20.39 -12.52 -10.30
CA VAL A 280 -20.70 -13.62 -11.21
C VAL A 280 -21.99 -13.37 -11.99
N GLN A 281 -22.04 -13.83 -13.24
CA GLN A 281 -23.33 -13.99 -13.92
C GLN A 281 -24.21 -15.01 -13.18
N PRO A 282 -25.55 -14.83 -13.15
CA PRO A 282 -26.45 -15.86 -12.65
C PRO A 282 -26.36 -17.12 -13.53
N GLU A 283 -26.46 -18.31 -12.93
CA GLU A 283 -26.49 -19.54 -13.71
C GLU A 283 -27.72 -19.54 -14.62
N GLN A 284 -27.49 -19.61 -15.94
CA GLN A 284 -28.55 -19.72 -16.92
C GLN A 284 -29.41 -20.96 -16.59
N PRO A 285 -30.74 -20.85 -16.50
CA PRO A 285 -31.59 -22.01 -16.29
C PRO A 285 -31.35 -22.98 -17.45
N LYS A 286 -31.07 -24.25 -17.13
CA LYS A 286 -30.87 -25.28 -18.15
C LYS A 286 -32.12 -25.35 -19.03
N VAL A 287 -32.03 -24.80 -20.25
CA VAL A 287 -33.02 -25.00 -21.28
C VAL A 287 -32.99 -26.49 -21.61
N SER A 288 -33.99 -27.22 -21.12
CA SER A 288 -34.15 -28.64 -21.43
C SER A 288 -34.58 -28.77 -22.89
N THR A 289 -33.59 -28.85 -23.78
CA THR A 289 -33.81 -29.29 -25.17
C THR A 289 -34.25 -30.75 -25.13
N SER A 290 -35.56 -30.97 -25.07
CA SER A 290 -36.16 -32.29 -25.23
C SER A 290 -36.02 -32.72 -26.69
N THR A 291 -34.89 -33.32 -27.02
CA THR A 291 -34.75 -34.10 -28.26
C THR A 291 -35.63 -35.33 -28.12
N ASN A 292 -36.70 -35.41 -28.92
CA ASN A 292 -37.54 -36.59 -29.02
C ASN A 292 -36.72 -37.79 -29.51
N SER A 293 -36.38 -38.68 -28.59
CA SER A 293 -36.07 -40.07 -28.86
C SER A 293 -36.52 -40.86 -27.63
N ASP A 294 -37.68 -41.51 -27.75
CA ASP A 294 -38.00 -42.82 -27.17
C ASP A 294 -39.45 -43.16 -27.55
N VAL A 295 -39.57 -43.79 -28.72
CA VAL A 295 -40.68 -44.71 -29.02
C VAL A 295 -40.38 -46.01 -28.27
N ASP A 296 -41.42 -46.72 -27.83
CA ASP A 296 -41.38 -47.94 -26.99
C ASP A 296 -40.88 -47.67 -25.55
N ASN A 297 -41.75 -47.63 -24.54
CA ASN A 297 -42.56 -48.78 -24.16
C ASN A 297 -43.80 -48.38 -23.34
N ALA A 298 -44.94 -49.00 -23.63
CA ALA A 298 -46.20 -48.73 -22.94
C ALA A 298 -46.37 -49.63 -21.70
N SER A 299 -46.46 -49.02 -20.51
CA SER A 299 -47.10 -49.65 -19.35
C SER A 299 -47.74 -48.58 -18.47
N SER A 300 -49.07 -48.49 -18.54
CA SER A 300 -49.86 -47.48 -17.86
C SER A 300 -50.49 -48.01 -16.57
N GLN A 301 -50.33 -47.25 -15.47
CA GLN A 301 -51.32 -47.03 -14.40
C GLN A 301 -50.67 -46.08 -13.36
N ALA A 302 -50.84 -44.76 -13.46
CA ALA A 302 -52.03 -43.97 -13.11
C ALA A 302 -52.36 -43.95 -11.60
N THR A 303 -52.04 -42.84 -10.92
CA THR A 303 -53.01 -41.91 -10.25
C THR A 303 -52.46 -41.19 -8.99
N LYS A 304 -52.98 -39.95 -8.80
CA LYS A 304 -53.17 -39.20 -7.53
C LYS A 304 -52.01 -38.44 -6.83
N ASN A 305 -51.99 -37.13 -7.09
CA ASN A 305 -52.07 -36.07 -6.06
C ASN A 305 -53.57 -35.99 -5.56
N PRO A 306 -54.01 -35.33 -4.46
CA PRO A 306 -53.31 -34.30 -3.67
C PRO A 306 -53.54 -34.26 -2.12
N ILE A 307 -52.82 -33.33 -1.46
CA ILE A 307 -53.15 -32.49 -0.26
C ILE A 307 -53.99 -33.07 0.91
N VAL A 308 -53.46 -32.99 2.14
CA VAL A 308 -54.08 -32.66 3.48
C VAL A 308 -53.10 -33.15 4.58
N LYS A 309 -52.96 -32.64 5.82
CA LYS A 309 -53.16 -31.38 6.57
C LYS A 309 -52.93 -31.78 8.05
N ALA A 310 -52.07 -31.05 8.77
CA ALA A 310 -52.05 -30.83 10.23
C ALA A 310 -51.96 -31.98 11.29
N ALA A 311 -50.93 -31.82 12.15
CA ALA A 311 -50.99 -31.80 13.62
C ALA A 311 -50.89 -33.10 14.46
N VAL A 312 -50.64 -32.85 15.77
CA VAL A 312 -50.42 -33.75 16.93
C VAL A 312 -48.93 -34.11 17.20
N THR A 313 -48.31 -33.91 18.37
CA THR A 313 -48.39 -32.98 19.52
C THR A 313 -47.74 -33.68 20.75
N LEU A 314 -46.76 -33.02 21.39
CA LEU A 314 -46.28 -33.15 22.78
C LEU A 314 -45.97 -34.53 23.41
N HIS A 315 -44.78 -34.65 24.00
CA HIS A 315 -44.50 -34.62 25.47
C HIS A 315 -42.99 -34.94 25.66
N SER A 316 -42.22 -34.54 26.69
CA SER A 316 -42.28 -33.55 27.78
C SER A 316 -41.10 -33.87 28.72
N ASN A 317 -40.48 -32.85 29.31
CA ASN A 317 -40.00 -32.81 30.71
C ASN A 317 -38.75 -33.67 31.11
N GLU A 318 -37.92 -33.32 32.11
CA GLU A 318 -37.96 -32.20 33.08
C GLU A 318 -36.60 -31.91 33.79
N SER A 319 -36.32 -30.62 34.07
CA SER A 319 -35.69 -30.11 35.35
C SER A 319 -34.21 -30.48 35.71
N LYS A 320 -33.48 -29.82 36.65
CA LYS A 320 -33.77 -28.73 37.64
C LYS A 320 -32.47 -28.10 38.24
N THR A 321 -32.48 -26.78 38.58
CA THR A 321 -31.73 -26.06 39.68
C THR A 321 -30.17 -26.10 39.74
N SER A 322 -29.38 -25.15 40.30
CA SER A 322 -29.49 -23.78 40.92
C SER A 322 -28.04 -23.21 41.11
N GLY A 323 -27.69 -21.97 41.52
CA GLY A 323 -28.42 -20.81 42.09
C GLY A 323 -27.53 -19.52 42.26
N SER A 324 -27.57 -18.87 43.43
CA SER A 324 -26.94 -17.56 43.84
C SER A 324 -25.42 -17.61 44.14
N ALA A 325 -24.56 -16.60 43.89
CA ALA A 325 -24.53 -15.14 44.16
C ALA A 325 -23.99 -14.72 45.55
N HIS A 326 -22.99 -13.83 45.59
CA HIS A 326 -22.58 -13.00 46.76
C HIS A 326 -21.76 -11.76 46.30
N ALA A 327 -21.68 -10.73 47.16
CA ALA A 327 -21.13 -9.40 46.85
C ALA A 327 -20.26 -8.84 48.00
N LEU A 328 -19.80 -7.57 47.84
CA LEU A 328 -19.04 -6.70 48.78
C LEU A 328 -17.51 -6.93 48.84
N ALA A 329 -16.65 -6.00 49.31
CA ALA A 329 -16.51 -4.53 49.20
C ALA A 329 -15.29 -4.08 50.07
N SER A 330 -14.64 -2.93 49.77
CA SER A 330 -13.76 -2.13 50.71
C SER A 330 -12.47 -2.81 51.27
N GLU A 331 -11.41 -2.17 51.78
CA GLU A 331 -10.90 -0.77 51.74
C GLU A 331 -9.40 -0.69 52.17
N SER A 332 -8.80 0.51 52.05
CA SER A 332 -7.73 1.10 52.90
C SER A 332 -6.34 0.43 53.09
N ALA A 333 -5.34 1.05 52.46
CA ALA A 333 -4.14 1.70 53.03
C ALA A 333 -3.47 1.23 54.35
N LEU A 334 -2.13 1.23 54.34
CA LEU A 334 -1.31 1.60 55.51
C LEU A 334 0.09 2.13 55.10
N LEU A 335 0.42 3.35 55.55
CA LEU A 335 1.79 3.87 55.59
C LEU A 335 2.48 3.38 56.88
N THR A 336 3.79 3.15 56.84
CA THR A 336 4.64 3.49 58.00
C THR A 336 6.05 3.92 57.58
N THR A 337 6.51 4.98 58.24
CA THR A 337 7.81 5.65 58.14
C THR A 337 8.96 4.85 58.77
N LEU A 338 10.21 5.19 58.44
CA LEU A 338 11.30 5.30 59.44
C LEU A 338 12.44 6.24 59.00
N SER A 339 13.07 6.88 60.00
CA SER A 339 14.11 7.92 59.99
C SER A 339 15.36 7.61 59.15
N SER A 340 16.05 8.55 58.48
CA SER A 340 16.75 9.78 58.94
C SER A 340 18.03 9.55 59.77
N THR A 341 19.19 9.76 59.13
CA THR A 341 20.45 10.18 59.77
C THR A 341 21.26 11.07 58.81
N GLN A 342 21.62 12.27 59.25
CA GLN A 342 22.53 13.20 58.54
C GLN A 342 23.98 12.98 59.00
N LEU A 343 24.95 13.38 58.18
CA LEU A 343 26.26 13.84 58.67
C LEU A 343 26.87 14.91 57.74
N LEU A 344 27.40 15.94 58.40
CA LEU A 344 28.01 17.20 57.94
C LEU A 344 29.10 16.98 56.87
N ALA A 345 29.23 17.76 55.78
CA ALA A 345 29.32 19.21 55.58
C ALA A 345 30.72 19.83 55.82
N THR A 346 31.31 20.41 54.76
CA THR A 346 32.26 21.54 54.79
C THR A 346 32.20 22.31 53.46
N ASP A 347 31.93 23.61 53.54
CA ASP A 347 31.94 24.56 52.42
C ASP A 347 33.35 25.06 52.07
N VAL A 348 33.55 25.48 50.81
CA VAL A 348 34.28 26.71 50.50
C VAL A 348 33.52 27.45 49.38
N ALA A 349 33.04 28.66 49.67
CA ALA A 349 32.26 29.48 48.75
C ALA A 349 33.11 30.59 48.11
N THR A 350 32.84 30.93 46.83
CA THR A 350 32.98 32.24 46.15
C THR A 350 32.63 32.02 44.66
N ASN A 351 31.95 32.88 43.90
CA ASN A 351 31.38 34.21 44.14
C ASN A 351 30.00 34.32 43.45
N VAL A 352 29.10 35.15 43.99
CA VAL A 352 27.93 35.64 43.26
C VAL A 352 28.27 37.00 42.65
N ALA A 353 28.18 37.12 41.33
CA ALA A 353 28.07 38.41 40.64
C ALA A 353 26.97 38.28 39.57
N THR A 354 25.93 39.09 39.70
CA THR A 354 24.76 39.10 38.81
C THR A 354 25.12 39.60 37.42
N ASN A 355 25.05 38.72 36.42
CA ASN A 355 24.81 39.10 35.04
C ASN A 355 23.36 38.78 34.68
N ILE A 356 22.55 39.81 34.41
CA ILE A 356 21.24 39.64 33.78
C ILE A 356 21.50 39.27 32.32
N ALA A 357 21.55 37.97 32.04
CA ALA A 357 21.60 37.47 30.68
C ALA A 357 20.22 37.67 30.04
N THR A 358 20.09 38.74 29.24
CA THR A 358 19.01 38.89 28.27
C THR A 358 18.95 37.68 27.36
N ASN A 359 17.75 37.28 26.92
CA ASN A 359 17.51 36.15 26.02
C ASN A 359 18.43 36.14 24.78
N GLU A 360 19.57 35.45 24.86
CA GLU A 360 20.27 34.97 23.68
C GLU A 360 19.63 33.67 23.23
N SER A 361 19.10 33.67 22.01
CA SER A 361 18.81 32.42 21.30
C SER A 361 20.14 31.69 21.10
N THR A 362 20.35 30.58 21.80
CA THR A 362 21.56 29.77 21.66
C THR A 362 21.66 29.24 20.23
N ASN A 363 22.43 29.93 19.39
CA ASN A 363 22.64 29.60 17.97
C ASN A 363 23.62 28.42 17.80
N THR A 364 23.64 27.51 18.77
CA THR A 364 24.47 26.30 18.78
C THR A 364 23.76 25.24 17.95
N PRO A 365 24.40 24.71 16.89
CA PRO A 365 23.79 23.67 16.08
C PRO A 365 23.55 22.42 16.91
N PHE A 366 22.39 21.76 16.73
CA PHE A 366 22.16 20.44 17.31
C PHE A 366 22.96 19.41 16.51
N ILE A 367 23.77 18.61 17.20
CA ILE A 367 24.70 17.67 16.57
C ILE A 367 24.27 16.23 16.83
N LEU A 368 24.23 15.44 15.76
CA LEU A 368 24.15 13.98 15.78
C LEU A 368 25.45 13.42 15.21
N THR A 369 26.00 12.39 15.84
CA THR A 369 27.16 11.65 15.32
C THR A 369 26.93 10.17 15.61
N SER A 370 27.20 9.29 14.63
CA SER A 370 27.09 7.85 14.83
C SER A 370 28.10 7.37 15.88
N SER A 371 27.70 6.39 16.68
CA SER A 371 28.60 5.72 17.61
C SER A 371 29.81 5.11 16.88
N PRO A 372 31.01 5.07 17.51
CA PRO A 372 32.13 4.27 17.00
C PRO A 372 31.86 2.77 17.09
N ASN A 373 30.86 2.34 17.86
CA ASN A 373 30.32 0.98 17.85
C ASN A 373 29.09 0.93 16.93
N GLN A 374 28.81 -0.22 16.31
CA GLN A 374 27.68 -0.32 15.40
C GLN A 374 26.34 -0.37 16.17
N THR A 375 25.48 0.60 15.88
CA THR A 375 24.14 0.73 16.46
C THR A 375 23.14 -0.13 15.68
N THR A 376 22.27 -0.85 16.40
CA THR A 376 21.21 -1.68 15.82
C THR A 376 20.01 -0.83 15.42
N VAL A 377 19.57 -0.93 14.17
CA VAL A 377 18.30 -0.35 13.70
C VAL A 377 17.21 -1.41 13.75
N LEU A 378 16.13 -1.11 14.47
CA LEU A 378 14.91 -1.90 14.54
C LEU A 378 13.77 -1.13 13.90
N GLU A 379 13.38 -1.53 12.70
CA GLU A 379 12.22 -0.97 12.01
C GLU A 379 11.00 -1.87 12.27
N LEU A 380 9.92 -1.29 12.79
CA LEU A 380 8.58 -1.88 12.79
C LEU A 380 7.77 -1.24 11.67
N TYR A 381 7.09 -2.07 10.89
CA TYR A 381 6.09 -1.72 9.90
C TYR A 381 4.72 -2.10 10.45
N THR A 382 3.85 -1.11 10.65
CA THR A 382 2.60 -1.23 11.41
C THR A 382 1.46 -0.45 10.76
N SER A 383 0.24 -0.56 11.29
CA SER A 383 -0.84 0.39 11.02
C SER A 383 -1.89 0.34 12.13
N GLN A 384 -2.56 1.45 12.39
CA GLN A 384 -3.77 1.51 13.20
C GLN A 384 -4.93 0.72 12.58
N GLY A 385 -4.95 0.49 11.26
CA GLY A 385 -5.94 -0.36 10.60
C GLY A 385 -5.74 -1.86 10.89
N CYS A 386 -4.54 -2.27 11.31
CA CYS A 386 -4.12 -3.66 11.54
C CYS A 386 -4.44 -4.14 12.97
N SER A 387 -5.34 -5.11 13.13
CA SER A 387 -5.71 -5.65 14.47
C SER A 387 -4.59 -6.36 15.23
N SER A 388 -3.63 -6.95 14.51
CA SER A 388 -2.49 -7.69 15.08
C SER A 388 -1.29 -6.81 15.45
N CYS A 389 -1.36 -5.51 15.15
CA CYS A 389 -0.27 -4.57 15.29
C CYS A 389 -0.10 -3.92 16.69
N PRO A 390 -1.17 -3.56 17.44
CA PRO A 390 -1.03 -2.96 18.77
C PRO A 390 -0.13 -3.73 19.77
N PRO A 391 -0.09 -5.08 19.78
CA PRO A 391 0.89 -5.82 20.59
C PRO A 391 2.36 -5.58 20.18
N ALA A 392 2.65 -5.38 18.89
CA ALA A 392 3.99 -5.10 18.39
C ALA A 392 4.42 -3.67 18.73
N GLU A 393 3.51 -2.70 18.57
CA GLU A 393 3.74 -1.31 18.98
C GLU A 393 3.92 -1.19 20.51
N LYS A 394 3.12 -1.91 21.30
CA LYS A 394 3.31 -1.98 22.76
C LYS A 394 4.66 -2.60 23.14
N TRP A 395 5.16 -3.57 22.38
CA TRP A 395 6.47 -4.17 22.62
C TRP A 395 7.60 -3.21 22.30
N ILE A 396 7.59 -2.54 21.13
CA ILE A 396 8.65 -1.59 20.77
C ILE A 396 8.65 -0.36 21.69
N SER A 397 7.47 0.08 22.18
CA SER A 397 7.34 1.15 23.18
C SER A 397 8.04 0.81 24.51
N GLY A 398 8.28 -0.47 24.80
CA GLY A 398 9.09 -0.90 25.95
C GLY A 398 10.54 -0.44 25.91
N PHE A 399 11.05 0.02 24.76
CA PHE A 399 12.42 0.53 24.62
C PHE A 399 12.58 2.03 24.94
N VAL A 400 11.49 2.78 25.21
CA VAL A 400 11.56 4.23 25.47
C VAL A 400 12.46 4.59 26.66
N GLU A 401 12.46 3.74 27.70
CA GLU A 401 13.22 3.94 28.94
C GLU A 401 14.43 2.97 29.03
N SER A 402 14.96 2.53 27.89
CA SER A 402 16.11 1.61 27.81
C SER A 402 17.44 2.36 27.81
N ASP A 403 18.39 1.99 28.67
CA ASP A 403 19.76 2.55 28.69
C ASP A 403 20.52 2.37 27.36
N LYS A 404 20.06 1.43 26.52
CA LYS A 404 20.60 1.13 25.18
C LYS A 404 20.02 2.03 24.08
N LEU A 405 19.02 2.86 24.40
CA LEU A 405 18.32 3.68 23.43
C LEU A 405 19.27 4.76 22.87
N TRP A 406 19.23 4.95 21.55
CA TRP A 406 20.07 5.87 20.75
C TRP A 406 21.58 5.55 20.73
N THR A 407 22.08 4.71 21.63
CA THR A 407 23.48 4.29 21.71
C THR A 407 23.72 2.96 20.99
N GLU A 408 23.02 1.91 21.43
CA GLU A 408 23.09 0.55 20.87
C GLU A 408 21.86 0.18 20.04
N LEU A 409 20.71 0.83 20.26
CA LEU A 409 19.43 0.54 19.62
C LEU A 409 18.71 1.81 19.16
N VAL A 410 18.28 1.83 17.89
CA VAL A 410 17.41 2.85 17.29
C VAL A 410 16.12 2.18 16.81
N PRO A 411 15.04 2.22 17.60
CA PRO A 411 13.72 1.79 17.18
C PRO A 411 13.06 2.87 16.30
N ILE A 412 12.42 2.45 15.21
CA ILE A 412 11.68 3.30 14.28
C ILE A 412 10.36 2.60 13.95
N ASN A 413 9.24 3.31 14.06
CA ASN A 413 7.92 2.77 13.75
C ASN A 413 7.32 3.46 12.52
N PHE A 414 7.29 2.72 11.41
CA PHE A 414 6.81 3.12 10.10
C PHE A 414 5.37 2.66 9.91
N HIS A 415 4.43 3.61 9.83
CA HIS A 415 3.02 3.30 9.56
C HIS A 415 2.78 3.15 8.05
N VAL A 416 2.18 2.04 7.63
CA VAL A 416 2.01 1.72 6.21
C VAL A 416 0.58 2.01 5.76
N ASP A 417 0.43 2.71 4.63
CA ASP A 417 -0.84 3.18 4.06
C ASP A 417 -1.78 2.05 3.60
N TYR A 418 -1.23 0.86 3.35
CA TYR A 418 -1.94 -0.26 2.73
C TYR A 418 -3.02 -0.94 3.60
N TRP A 419 -3.40 -0.30 4.71
CA TRP A 419 -4.54 -0.64 5.57
C TRP A 419 -5.64 0.44 5.58
N ASP A 420 -5.38 1.63 5.02
CA ASP A 420 -6.30 2.77 5.07
C ASP A 420 -7.61 2.49 4.32
N TYR A 421 -7.57 1.58 3.33
CA TYR A 421 -8.72 1.05 2.59
C TYR A 421 -9.79 0.39 3.48
N LEU A 422 -9.53 0.18 4.78
CA LEU A 422 -10.52 -0.27 5.77
C LEU A 422 -11.40 0.86 6.34
N GLY A 423 -11.43 2.02 5.68
CA GLY A 423 -12.24 3.19 6.07
C GLY A 423 -11.70 3.91 7.32
N TRP A 424 -10.49 3.58 7.76
CA TRP A 424 -9.71 4.32 8.75
C TRP A 424 -8.35 4.67 8.16
N LYS A 425 -8.24 5.89 7.63
CA LYS A 425 -6.95 6.47 7.24
C LYS A 425 -6.11 6.69 8.49
N ASP A 426 -5.01 5.97 8.61
CA ASP A 426 -4.06 6.09 9.70
C ASP A 426 -3.32 7.44 9.60
N PRO A 427 -3.41 8.33 10.60
CA PRO A 427 -2.83 9.67 10.53
C PRO A 427 -1.31 9.70 10.49
N PHE A 428 -0.63 8.55 10.61
CA PHE A 428 0.83 8.43 10.56
C PHE A 428 1.31 7.68 9.31
N ALA A 429 0.39 7.15 8.50
CA ALA A 429 0.75 6.30 7.38
C ALA A 429 1.23 7.10 6.16
N ASP A 430 2.24 6.55 5.48
CA ASP A 430 2.84 7.14 4.28
C ASP A 430 3.18 6.05 3.25
N SER A 431 2.98 6.35 1.96
CA SER A 431 3.27 5.42 0.86
C SER A 431 4.76 5.16 0.70
N ALA A 432 5.63 6.10 1.09
CA ALA A 432 7.09 5.90 1.18
C ALA A 432 7.47 4.83 2.20
N PHE A 433 6.69 4.68 3.28
CA PHE A 433 6.93 3.65 4.32
C PHE A 433 6.49 2.27 3.82
N SER A 434 5.33 2.20 3.14
CA SER A 434 4.91 1.02 2.37
C SER A 434 5.95 0.63 1.31
N LYS A 435 6.47 1.60 0.55
CA LYS A 435 7.51 1.38 -0.47
C LYS A 435 8.80 0.87 0.17
N ARG A 436 9.26 1.45 1.28
CA ARG A 436 10.46 0.99 2.01
C ARG A 436 10.35 -0.48 2.42
N GLN A 437 9.18 -0.91 2.88
CA GLN A 437 8.92 -2.32 3.19
C GLN A 437 8.94 -3.22 1.93
N ARG A 438 8.31 -2.76 0.84
CA ARG A 438 8.30 -3.45 -0.46
C ARG A 438 9.71 -3.58 -1.05
N ASP A 439 10.55 -2.57 -0.88
CA ASP A 439 11.95 -2.58 -1.33
C ASP A 439 12.77 -3.70 -0.64
N TYR A 440 12.55 -3.99 0.65
CA TYR A 440 13.18 -5.16 1.29
C TYR A 440 12.76 -6.49 0.65
N LYS A 441 11.50 -6.65 0.23
CA LYS A 441 11.05 -7.84 -0.54
C LYS A 441 11.76 -7.87 -1.90
N ARG A 442 11.79 -6.74 -2.61
CA ARG A 442 12.41 -6.60 -3.94
C ARG A 442 13.90 -6.98 -3.95
N VAL A 443 14.68 -6.62 -2.92
CA VAL A 443 16.10 -6.99 -2.81
C VAL A 443 16.37 -8.34 -2.11
N GLY A 444 15.34 -9.16 -1.90
CA GLY A 444 15.48 -10.49 -1.28
C GLY A 444 15.89 -10.47 0.20
N LYS A 445 15.68 -9.33 0.89
CA LYS A 445 15.94 -9.15 2.33
C LYS A 445 14.69 -9.38 3.19
N ALA A 446 13.52 -9.48 2.56
CA ALA A 446 12.26 -9.97 3.13
C ALA A 446 11.61 -10.98 2.18
N ASN A 447 10.90 -11.98 2.71
CA ASN A 447 10.12 -12.93 1.91
C ASN A 447 8.67 -12.47 1.69
N THR A 448 8.18 -11.57 2.54
CA THR A 448 6.79 -11.08 2.57
C THR A 448 6.77 -9.61 2.97
N VAL A 449 5.71 -8.90 2.56
CA VAL A 449 5.36 -7.55 3.00
C VAL A 449 4.11 -7.72 3.86
N ALA A 450 4.18 -7.46 5.15
CA ALA A 450 3.07 -7.70 6.08
C ALA A 450 3.22 -6.85 7.35
N THR A 451 2.13 -6.68 8.10
CA THR A 451 2.16 -6.07 9.44
C THR A 451 1.61 -7.01 10.52
N PRO A 452 2.11 -6.93 11.77
CA PRO A 452 3.33 -6.23 12.15
C PRO A 452 4.55 -6.86 11.43
N GLY A 453 5.39 -6.04 10.83
CA GLY A 453 6.56 -6.50 10.08
C GLY A 453 7.80 -5.90 10.68
N PHE A 454 8.83 -6.70 10.93
CA PHE A 454 10.07 -6.18 11.51
C PHE A 454 11.23 -6.32 10.54
N ALA A 455 12.04 -5.28 10.41
CA ALA A 455 13.37 -5.36 9.82
C ALA A 455 14.43 -4.99 10.89
N LEU A 456 15.46 -5.82 11.00
CA LEU A 456 16.57 -5.63 11.92
C LEU A 456 17.86 -5.49 11.11
N ASN A 457 18.55 -4.35 11.23
CA ASN A 457 19.74 -4.01 10.44
C ASN A 457 19.53 -4.28 8.93
N GLY A 458 18.35 -3.90 8.42
CA GLY A 458 17.98 -4.04 7.01
C GLY A 458 17.55 -5.43 6.54
N ARG A 459 17.22 -6.38 7.44
CA ARG A 459 16.70 -7.70 7.05
C ARG A 459 15.46 -8.08 7.83
N ALA A 460 14.49 -8.73 7.19
CA ALA A 460 13.27 -9.18 7.84
C ALA A 460 13.57 -10.09 9.04
N TRP A 461 12.96 -9.80 10.18
CA TRP A 461 13.25 -10.47 11.45
C TRP A 461 11.97 -11.00 12.10
N ASN A 462 11.80 -12.33 12.10
CA ASN A 462 10.62 -12.99 12.68
C ASN A 462 10.80 -13.35 14.17
N GLY A 463 11.78 -12.78 14.86
CA GLY A 463 12.09 -13.14 16.26
C GLY A 463 11.00 -12.74 17.25
N TRP A 464 10.38 -11.56 17.05
CA TRP A 464 9.24 -11.09 17.85
C TRP A 464 8.09 -12.11 17.92
N PHE A 465 7.66 -12.64 16.77
CA PHE A 465 6.63 -13.68 16.67
C PHE A 465 6.98 -14.99 17.38
N ARG A 466 8.25 -15.20 17.70
CA ARG A 466 8.79 -16.40 18.37
C ARG A 466 9.19 -16.12 19.83
N GLY A 467 8.87 -14.95 20.36
CA GLY A 467 9.29 -14.52 21.71
C GLY A 467 10.80 -14.39 21.88
N GLN A 468 11.55 -14.24 20.79
CA GLN A 468 13.02 -14.13 20.84
C GLN A 468 13.44 -12.71 21.26
N PRO A 469 14.47 -12.56 22.11
CA PRO A 469 15.06 -11.25 22.37
C PRO A 469 15.69 -10.68 21.10
N LEU A 470 15.89 -9.36 21.06
CA LEU A 470 16.71 -8.74 20.03
C LEU A 470 18.11 -9.37 20.04
N PRO A 471 18.61 -9.88 18.91
CA PRO A 471 19.92 -10.50 18.87
C PRO A 471 21.02 -9.43 18.93
N ASN A 472 22.06 -9.66 19.73
CA ASN A 472 23.30 -8.86 19.78
C ASN A 472 24.16 -9.03 18.49
N ARG A 473 23.54 -9.04 17.30
CA ARG A 473 24.24 -9.21 16.02
C ARG A 473 24.80 -7.88 15.55
N VAL A 474 26.09 -7.73 15.78
CA VAL A 474 26.88 -6.61 15.29
C VAL A 474 27.07 -6.75 13.76
N ALA A 475 26.54 -5.80 12.99
CA ALA A 475 26.90 -5.61 11.58
C ALA A 475 28.21 -4.80 11.47
N PRO A 476 28.97 -4.92 10.37
CA PRO A 476 30.20 -4.13 10.19
C PRO A 476 29.92 -2.62 10.18
N LEU A 477 30.82 -1.84 10.79
CA LEU A 477 30.83 -0.38 10.65
C LEU A 477 31.07 -0.01 9.19
N SER A 478 30.07 0.58 8.54
CA SER A 478 30.18 0.99 7.12
C SER A 478 30.86 2.36 6.98
N GLY A 479 30.75 3.23 7.98
CA GLY A 479 31.32 4.58 7.95
C GLY A 479 30.96 5.40 9.19
N ALA A 480 31.49 6.61 9.27
CA ALA A 480 31.14 7.58 10.30
C ALA A 480 30.14 8.60 9.74
N LEU A 481 28.96 8.69 10.37
CA LEU A 481 27.88 9.61 10.02
C LEU A 481 27.87 10.78 11.01
N HIS A 482 27.78 12.00 10.48
CA HIS A 482 27.63 13.22 11.26
C HIS A 482 26.54 14.09 10.65
N ALA A 483 25.69 14.67 11.49
CA ALA A 483 24.66 15.61 11.06
C ALA A 483 24.62 16.80 12.01
N SER A 484 24.44 17.99 11.44
CA SER A 484 24.27 19.25 12.18
C SER A 484 22.99 19.92 11.75
N VAL A 485 22.17 20.33 12.72
CA VAL A 485 20.89 21.01 12.48
C VAL A 485 21.02 22.47 12.89
N GLN A 486 20.77 23.38 11.94
CA GLN A 486 20.76 24.82 12.16
C GLN A 486 19.83 25.48 11.14
N ASN A 487 19.05 26.48 11.57
CA ASN A 487 18.15 27.26 10.69
C ASN A 487 17.20 26.39 9.84
N ASN A 488 16.58 25.37 10.45
CA ASN A 488 15.71 24.37 9.80
C ASN A 488 16.35 23.59 8.64
N ILE A 489 17.69 23.54 8.56
CA ILE A 489 18.43 22.72 7.61
C ILE A 489 19.26 21.70 8.37
N ILE A 490 19.18 20.44 7.94
CA ILE A 490 20.09 19.38 8.36
C ILE A 490 21.23 19.33 7.33
N LYS A 491 22.47 19.56 7.77
CA LYS A 491 23.68 19.32 6.98
C LYS A 491 24.29 18.00 7.42
N VAL A 492 24.49 17.08 6.48
CA VAL A 492 24.96 15.73 6.77
C VAL A 492 26.29 15.49 6.07
N SER A 493 27.23 14.85 6.75
CA SER A 493 28.42 14.25 6.16
C SER A 493 28.54 12.78 6.56
N PHE A 494 28.96 11.94 5.61
CA PHE A 494 29.18 10.51 5.79
C PHE A 494 30.53 10.12 5.21
N ASN A 495 31.43 9.67 6.08
CA ASN A 495 32.75 9.16 5.69
C ASN A 495 32.63 7.64 5.49
N TYR A 496 32.42 7.22 4.25
CA TYR A 496 32.16 5.83 3.86
C TYR A 496 33.48 5.05 3.72
N ILE A 497 33.62 3.97 4.50
CA ILE A 497 34.86 3.17 4.56
C ILE A 497 34.93 2.16 3.40
N ASN A 498 33.78 1.65 2.94
CA ASN A 498 33.72 0.62 1.92
C ASN A 498 33.68 1.23 0.50
N ARG A 499 34.83 1.23 -0.20
CA ARG A 499 35.09 2.01 -1.43
C ARG A 499 34.43 1.49 -2.72
N SER A 500 33.14 1.11 -2.68
CA SER A 500 32.41 0.81 -3.92
C SER A 500 32.09 2.09 -4.69
N THR A 501 32.68 2.25 -5.88
CA THR A 501 32.54 3.46 -6.71
C THR A 501 31.20 3.56 -7.47
N SER A 502 30.32 2.55 -7.36
CA SER A 502 29.07 2.45 -8.13
C SER A 502 27.80 2.77 -7.33
N ASN A 503 27.91 3.01 -6.02
CA ASN A 503 26.75 3.00 -5.13
C ASN A 503 26.26 4.45 -4.92
N THR A 504 25.07 4.75 -5.44
CA THR A 504 24.39 6.03 -5.14
C THR A 504 23.87 5.95 -3.71
N LEU A 505 24.35 6.84 -2.85
CA LEU A 505 23.96 6.89 -1.44
C LEU A 505 22.80 7.87 -1.21
N VAL A 506 21.92 7.52 -0.28
CA VAL A 506 20.77 8.33 0.15
C VAL A 506 20.90 8.57 1.64
N VAL A 507 20.75 9.84 2.05
CA VAL A 507 20.51 10.17 3.46
C VAL A 507 19.02 10.26 3.70
N HIS A 508 18.60 9.75 4.85
CA HIS A 508 17.24 9.76 5.35
C HIS A 508 17.21 10.44 6.71
N THR A 509 16.17 11.23 6.96
CA THR A 509 15.95 11.91 8.24
C THR A 509 14.49 11.73 8.65
N ALA A 510 14.25 11.25 9.86
CA ALA A 510 12.92 11.07 10.43
C ALA A 510 12.79 11.83 11.74
N LEU A 511 11.71 12.60 11.88
CA LEU A 511 11.26 13.11 13.17
C LEU A 511 10.34 12.05 13.80
N LEU A 512 10.75 11.51 14.95
CA LEU A 512 9.96 10.54 15.70
C LEU A 512 9.12 11.22 16.77
N GLY A 513 7.85 10.83 16.90
CA GLY A 513 6.92 11.28 17.91
C GLY A 513 6.61 10.20 18.96
N PHE A 514 6.41 10.66 20.20
CA PHE A 514 6.25 9.81 21.39
C PHE A 514 5.04 10.20 22.24
N GLY A 515 4.48 9.23 22.94
CA GLY A 515 3.33 9.37 23.83
C GLY A 515 2.08 9.90 23.12
N ILE A 516 1.96 9.64 21.81
CA ILE A 516 0.82 10.06 20.99
C ILE A 516 -0.35 9.13 21.31
N GLU A 517 -1.57 9.68 21.39
CA GLU A 517 -2.79 8.91 21.68
C GLU A 517 -3.80 9.10 20.54
N THR A 518 -4.24 7.99 19.95
CA THR A 518 -5.21 8.01 18.84
C THR A 518 -6.48 7.24 19.22
N SER A 519 -7.65 7.86 19.01
CA SER A 519 -8.95 7.18 19.10
C SER A 519 -9.37 6.70 17.72
N VAL A 520 -9.19 5.40 17.46
CA VAL A 520 -9.48 4.76 16.17
C VAL A 520 -10.99 4.64 15.98
N LYS A 521 -11.54 5.23 14.91
CA LYS A 521 -13.00 5.34 14.72
C LYS A 521 -13.61 4.23 13.85
N ARG A 522 -12.79 3.57 13.03
CA ARG A 522 -13.18 2.58 12.00
C ARG A 522 -12.05 1.55 11.81
N GLY A 523 -12.20 0.60 10.87
CA GLY A 523 -11.24 -0.49 10.67
C GLY A 523 -11.23 -1.51 11.82
N GLU A 524 -10.27 -2.44 11.83
CA GLU A 524 -10.26 -3.56 12.78
C GLU A 524 -10.02 -3.16 14.23
N ASN A 525 -9.45 -1.97 14.46
CA ASN A 525 -9.23 -1.38 15.79
C ASN A 525 -10.31 -0.36 16.19
N ALA A 526 -11.45 -0.30 15.50
CA ALA A 526 -12.53 0.65 15.80
C ALA A 526 -12.93 0.64 17.29
N GLY A 527 -13.09 1.84 17.87
CA GLY A 527 -13.42 2.04 19.29
C GLY A 527 -12.25 1.90 20.25
N ARG A 528 -11.05 1.48 19.79
CA ARG A 528 -9.85 1.42 20.63
C ARG A 528 -9.19 2.80 20.75
N LYS A 529 -8.63 3.06 21.92
CA LYS A 529 -7.65 4.13 22.14
C LYS A 529 -6.26 3.49 22.12
N LEU A 530 -5.46 3.85 21.14
CA LEU A 530 -4.08 3.36 20.97
C LEU A 530 -3.10 4.41 21.50
N THR A 531 -1.96 3.96 22.00
CA THR A 531 -0.83 4.79 22.44
C THR A 531 0.39 4.40 21.62
N HIS A 532 1.14 5.40 21.16
CA HIS A 532 2.16 5.23 20.15
C HIS A 532 3.46 5.95 20.51
N ASP A 533 4.57 5.26 20.30
CA ASP A 533 5.95 5.72 20.48
C ASP A 533 6.80 5.31 19.27
N PHE A 534 7.93 6.00 19.07
CA PHE A 534 8.83 5.84 17.92
C PHE A 534 8.20 6.09 16.54
N ILE A 535 7.03 6.75 16.49
CA ILE A 535 6.28 6.98 15.25
C ILE A 535 7.02 7.97 14.37
N VAL A 536 7.28 7.62 13.12
CA VAL A 536 7.72 8.61 12.13
C VAL A 536 6.56 9.57 11.87
N VAL A 537 6.67 10.80 12.39
CA VAL A 537 5.65 11.85 12.25
C VAL A 537 5.99 12.87 11.15
N ASP A 538 7.24 12.87 10.70
CA ASP A 538 7.67 13.51 9.45
C ASP A 538 8.98 12.85 8.94
N TYR A 539 9.20 12.87 7.63
CA TYR A 539 10.28 12.14 6.96
C TYR A 539 10.75 12.85 5.69
N GLU A 540 12.07 13.06 5.61
CA GLU A 540 12.75 13.66 4.46
C GLU A 540 13.92 12.76 4.02
N ASN A 541 14.29 12.85 2.74
CA ASN A 541 15.46 12.15 2.21
C ASN A 541 16.09 12.90 1.04
N ALA A 542 17.40 12.70 0.85
CA ALA A 542 18.15 13.35 -0.22
C ALA A 542 19.30 12.48 -0.72
N LEU A 543 19.70 12.66 -1.98
CA LEU A 543 20.93 12.05 -2.49
C LEU A 543 22.15 12.65 -1.77
N LEU A 544 23.15 11.81 -1.56
CA LEU A 544 24.46 12.18 -1.02
C LEU A 544 25.44 12.43 -2.18
N SER A 545 26.04 13.62 -2.25
CA SER A 545 27.06 13.97 -3.23
C SER A 545 28.46 13.72 -2.67
N ARG A 546 29.37 13.19 -3.49
CA ARG A 546 30.78 12.97 -3.08
C ARG A 546 31.51 14.31 -2.94
N ASN A 547 32.22 14.50 -1.83
CA ASN A 547 32.94 15.71 -1.45
C ASN A 547 34.41 15.40 -1.13
N GLY A 548 35.09 14.74 -2.08
CA GLY A 548 36.47 14.29 -1.93
C GLY A 548 36.64 12.99 -1.13
N ASP A 549 37.90 12.58 -0.98
CA ASP A 549 38.31 11.38 -0.28
C ASP A 549 39.40 11.72 0.75
N ASN A 550 39.53 10.90 1.79
CA ASN A 550 40.73 10.87 2.63
C ASN A 550 41.41 9.49 2.54
N ALA A 551 42.54 9.31 3.23
CA ALA A 551 43.35 8.09 3.16
C ALA A 551 42.60 6.79 3.53
N HIS A 552 41.45 6.87 4.21
CA HIS A 552 40.71 5.73 4.75
C HIS A 552 39.22 5.68 4.35
N ALA A 553 38.61 6.78 3.88
CA ALA A 553 37.19 6.85 3.54
C ALA A 553 36.90 7.84 2.38
N GLN A 554 35.82 7.57 1.65
CA GLN A 554 35.21 8.52 0.71
C GLN A 554 34.25 9.43 1.49
N GLN A 555 34.35 10.75 1.32
CA GLN A 555 33.43 11.67 1.98
C GLN A 555 32.22 11.94 1.08
N TYR A 556 31.04 11.85 1.67
CA TYR A 556 29.78 12.24 1.07
C TYR A 556 29.12 13.32 1.91
N VAL A 557 28.42 14.26 1.28
CA VAL A 557 27.66 15.34 1.95
C VAL A 557 26.30 15.52 1.32
N SER A 558 25.34 15.99 2.12
CA SER A 558 24.04 16.45 1.64
C SER A 558 23.49 17.55 2.55
N SER A 559 22.43 18.22 2.11
CA SER A 559 21.68 19.17 2.92
C SER A 559 20.21 19.08 2.54
N LEU A 560 19.36 18.96 3.56
CA LEU A 560 17.92 18.75 3.42
C LEU A 560 17.17 19.55 4.49
N PRO A 561 15.90 19.92 4.27
CA PRO A 561 15.08 20.53 5.32
C PRO A 561 15.02 19.62 6.56
N LEU A 562 14.91 20.25 7.74
CA LEU A 562 14.55 19.56 8.97
C LEU A 562 13.08 19.11 8.87
N PRO A 563 12.77 17.81 8.99
CA PRO A 563 11.38 17.35 9.08
C PRO A 563 10.67 18.08 10.22
N SER A 564 9.55 18.73 9.90
CA SER A 564 8.78 19.62 10.76
C SER A 564 7.30 19.24 10.75
N ASN A 565 6.95 18.23 11.56
CA ASN A 565 5.57 17.89 11.83
C ASN A 565 4.82 19.05 12.52
N THR A 566 3.82 19.62 11.83
CA THR A 566 2.95 20.70 12.34
C THR A 566 1.54 20.23 12.74
N HIS A 567 1.21 18.94 12.56
CA HIS A 567 -0.17 18.44 12.65
C HIS A 567 -0.39 17.36 13.72
N ILE A 568 0.60 16.50 13.97
CA ILE A 568 0.52 15.41 14.96
C ILE A 568 1.06 15.91 16.30
N LYS A 569 0.27 15.78 17.37
CA LYS A 569 0.66 16.22 18.72
C LYS A 569 1.37 15.09 19.49
N ALA A 570 2.69 15.12 19.52
CA ALA A 570 3.51 14.24 20.36
C ALA A 570 3.95 14.92 21.67
N LYS A 571 4.21 14.11 22.72
CA LYS A 571 4.66 14.56 24.05
C LYS A 571 6.18 14.77 24.11
N LYS A 572 6.94 13.97 23.36
CA LYS A 572 8.39 14.12 23.12
C LYS A 572 8.67 13.91 21.63
N HIS A 573 9.82 14.38 21.17
CA HIS A 573 10.33 14.09 19.82
C HIS A 573 11.77 13.56 19.87
N ALA A 574 12.16 12.77 18.88
CA ALA A 574 13.56 12.41 18.61
C ALA A 574 13.88 12.62 17.12
N LEU A 575 15.12 12.97 16.79
CA LEU A 575 15.58 13.08 15.41
C LEU A 575 16.47 11.88 15.10
N VAL A 576 16.19 11.18 14.00
CA VAL A 576 16.98 10.06 13.50
C VAL A 576 17.52 10.39 12.12
N VAL A 577 18.80 10.13 11.89
CA VAL A 577 19.47 10.27 10.59
C VAL A 577 20.15 8.95 10.25
N TRP A 578 19.93 8.44 9.05
CA TRP A 578 20.62 7.24 8.57
C TRP A 578 20.97 7.33 7.09
N VAL A 579 21.88 6.47 6.64
CA VAL A 579 22.30 6.37 5.24
C VAL A 579 22.01 4.98 4.72
N SER A 580 21.50 4.87 3.49
CA SER A 580 21.43 3.60 2.74
C SER A 580 21.91 3.80 1.30
N GLU A 581 21.86 2.72 0.51
CA GLU A 581 22.03 2.80 -0.94
C GLU A 581 20.66 3.09 -1.59
N ALA A 582 20.64 3.75 -2.74
CA ALA A 582 19.39 4.16 -3.40
C ALA A 582 18.52 2.98 -3.86
N ASN A 583 19.14 1.83 -4.13
CA ASN A 583 18.50 0.60 -4.58
C ASN A 583 18.31 -0.44 -3.45
N ASP A 584 18.86 -0.22 -2.26
CA ASP A 584 18.79 -1.12 -1.11
C ASP A 584 18.52 -0.34 0.19
N PRO A 585 17.32 -0.48 0.80
CA PRO A 585 16.91 0.35 1.94
C PRO A 585 17.66 0.04 3.24
N SER A 586 18.59 -0.93 3.26
CA SER A 586 19.31 -1.32 4.47
C SER A 586 20.17 -0.18 5.04
N PRO A 587 20.04 0.16 6.33
CA PRO A 587 20.86 1.22 6.92
C PRO A 587 22.33 0.77 7.00
N LEU A 588 23.22 1.56 6.37
CA LEU A 588 24.67 1.42 6.43
C LEU A 588 25.23 1.98 7.76
N GLN A 589 24.66 3.10 8.22
CA GLN A 589 24.96 3.74 9.50
C GLN A 589 23.78 4.60 9.96
N VAL A 590 23.63 4.78 11.26
CA VAL A 590 22.56 5.57 11.90
C VAL A 590 23.12 6.47 13.02
N SER A 591 22.45 7.58 13.29
CA SER A 591 22.58 8.35 14.53
C SER A 591 21.21 8.88 14.93
N ALA A 592 20.93 8.91 16.23
CA ALA A 592 19.66 9.37 16.78
C ALA A 592 19.88 10.07 18.11
N SER A 593 18.98 10.98 18.49
CA SER A 593 18.91 11.53 19.84
C SER A 593 17.55 12.21 20.10
N TRP A 594 17.23 12.45 21.36
CA TRP A 594 16.07 13.25 21.76
C TRP A 594 16.17 14.67 21.19
N TRP A 595 15.12 15.10 20.50
CA TRP A 595 15.03 16.42 19.87
C TRP A 595 14.42 17.41 20.87
N LEU A 596 15.29 18.07 21.62
CA LEU A 596 14.92 18.97 22.73
C LEU A 596 14.77 20.45 22.31
N GLN A 597 15.20 20.82 21.11
CA GLN A 597 14.94 22.16 20.56
C GLN A 597 13.48 22.23 20.11
N GLY A 598 12.61 22.63 21.05
CA GLY A 598 11.16 22.47 20.94
C GLY A 598 10.57 22.98 19.62
N THR A 599 9.59 22.23 19.11
CA THR A 599 8.66 22.68 18.07
C THR A 599 7.88 23.87 18.59
N LYS A 600 8.43 25.09 18.44
CA LYS A 600 7.64 26.32 18.55
C LYS A 600 6.54 26.21 17.50
N PRO A 601 5.25 26.21 17.89
CA PRO A 601 4.20 26.43 16.90
C PRO A 601 4.43 27.82 16.29
N MET A 602 4.35 27.90 14.96
CA MET A 602 4.14 29.17 14.26
C MET A 602 2.72 29.66 14.51
#